data_AF-A0A7Y5VRI9-F1
#
_entry.id   AF-A0A7Y5VRI9-F1
#
_cell.length_a   1.000
_cell.length_b   1.000
_cell.length_c   1.000
_cell.angle_alpha   90.00
_cell.angle_beta   90.00
_cell.angle_gamma   90.00
#
_symmetry.space_group_name_H-M   'P 1'
#
loop_
_entity.id
_entity.type
_entity.pdbx_description
1 polymer ?
#
loop_
_entity_poly.entity_id
_entity_poly.type
_entity_poly.pdbx_seq_one_letter_code
_entity_poly.pdbx_strand_id
1 'polypeptide(L)'
;MHSAKTSADPKWFWAAGAVVLLVGSAAYIWSHFAGASPADEANVRTYICAETGKSFTHRLVIGEREPIVSPFTNRNTGWRAEACYWTKDGRAKKKPTWVLVKQRMGQEGQTFCPDCDREVTPHNALPPRELMDAAE
;
A
#
# COMPACT_ATOMS: atom_id res chain seq x y z
N MET A 1 56.64 -39.22 24.45
CA MET A 1 55.57 -38.22 24.23
C MET A 1 55.19 -38.27 22.75
N HIS A 2 54.13 -38.98 22.39
CA HIS A 2 53.67 -39.06 21.00
C HIS A 2 52.71 -37.91 20.72
N SER A 3 53.12 -37.01 19.84
CA SER A 3 52.33 -35.87 19.37
C SER A 3 51.40 -36.35 18.27
N ALA A 4 50.11 -36.50 18.58
CA ALA A 4 49.09 -36.87 17.61
C ALA A 4 48.84 -35.68 16.67
N LYS A 5 49.27 -35.81 15.41
CA LYS A 5 48.94 -34.86 14.35
C LYS A 5 47.50 -35.12 13.90
N THR A 6 46.56 -34.31 14.38
CA THR A 6 45.21 -34.25 13.83
C THR A 6 45.26 -33.55 12.48
N SER A 7 45.35 -34.32 11.39
CA SER A 7 45.20 -33.78 10.04
C SER A 7 43.72 -33.45 9.83
N ALA A 8 43.36 -32.18 10.00
CA ALA A 8 42.02 -31.71 9.66
C ALA A 8 41.79 -31.92 8.15
N ASP A 9 40.78 -32.71 7.80
CA ASP A 9 40.52 -33.17 6.44
C ASP A 9 40.02 -32.00 5.57
N PRO A 10 40.76 -31.51 4.56
CA PRO A 10 40.51 -30.20 3.91
C PRO A 10 39.13 -30.07 3.24
N LYS A 11 38.37 -31.15 3.12
CA LYS A 11 37.00 -31.21 2.60
C LYS A 11 35.99 -30.42 3.44
N TRP A 12 36.20 -30.26 4.76
CA TRP A 12 35.26 -29.51 5.60
C TRP A 12 35.27 -28.00 5.33
N PHE A 13 36.42 -27.45 4.90
CA PHE A 13 36.53 -26.04 4.53
C PHE A 13 35.70 -25.67 3.30
N TRP A 14 35.69 -26.55 2.29
CA TRP A 14 34.88 -26.35 1.08
C TRP A 14 33.38 -26.48 1.36
N ALA A 15 33.00 -27.45 2.20
CA ALA A 15 31.62 -27.61 2.63
C ALA A 15 31.13 -26.39 3.44
N ALA A 16 31.94 -25.89 4.38
CA ALA A 16 31.61 -24.69 5.15
C ALA A 16 31.49 -23.44 4.26
N GLY A 17 32.41 -23.26 3.31
CA GLY A 17 32.36 -22.15 2.34
C GLY A 17 31.09 -22.19 1.48
N ALA A 18 30.71 -23.35 0.98
CA ALA A 18 29.50 -23.52 0.17
C ALA A 18 28.22 -23.21 0.97
N VAL A 19 28.15 -23.64 2.24
CA VAL A 19 27.00 -23.35 3.12
C VAL A 19 26.87 -21.84 3.40
N VAL A 20 27.98 -21.16 3.70
CA VAL A 20 27.97 -19.71 3.94
C VAL A 20 27.49 -18.96 2.70
N LEU A 21 27.95 -19.38 1.52
CA LEU A 21 27.59 -18.74 0.26
C LEU A 21 26.10 -18.97 -0.07
N LEU A 22 25.57 -20.16 0.19
CA LEU A 22 24.14 -20.48 0.03
C LEU A 22 23.26 -19.69 0.99
N VAL A 23 23.63 -19.62 2.27
CA VAL A 23 22.85 -18.86 3.28
C VAL A 23 22.92 -17.37 2.99
N GLY A 24 24.09 -16.85 2.61
CA GLY A 24 24.26 -15.45 2.25
C GLY A 24 23.45 -15.06 1.01
N SER A 25 23.45 -15.90 -0.02
CA SER A 25 22.65 -15.64 -1.23
C SER A 25 21.15 -15.77 -0.99
N ALA A 26 20.71 -16.74 -0.18
CA ALA A 26 19.32 -16.85 0.23
C ALA A 26 18.84 -15.63 1.04
N ALA A 27 19.65 -15.14 1.98
CA ALA A 27 19.33 -13.94 2.77
C ALA A 27 19.28 -12.68 1.89
N TYR A 28 20.21 -12.55 0.94
CA TYR A 28 20.22 -11.44 -0.03
C TYR A 28 18.96 -11.45 -0.91
N ILE A 29 18.61 -12.59 -1.49
CA ILE A 29 17.38 -12.75 -2.28
C ILE A 29 16.16 -12.44 -1.40
N TRP A 30 16.07 -13.01 -0.20
CA TRP A 30 14.97 -12.72 0.72
C TRP A 30 14.85 -11.22 1.02
N SER A 31 15.97 -10.52 1.24
CA SER A 31 15.94 -9.08 1.54
C SER A 31 15.43 -8.20 0.39
N HIS A 32 15.53 -8.67 -0.86
CA HIS A 32 15.10 -7.90 -2.04
C HIS A 32 13.70 -8.32 -2.54
N PHE A 33 13.27 -9.54 -2.22
CA PHE A 33 11.99 -10.09 -2.67
C PHE A 33 10.96 -10.31 -1.55
N ALA A 34 11.34 -10.17 -0.28
CA ALA A 34 10.36 -10.00 0.79
C ALA A 34 9.66 -8.66 0.55
N GLY A 35 8.40 -8.74 0.09
CA GLY A 35 7.59 -7.56 -0.22
C GLY A 35 7.47 -6.58 0.96
N ALA A 36 6.83 -5.44 0.70
CA ALA A 36 6.53 -4.46 1.74
C ALA A 36 5.84 -5.16 2.92
N SER A 37 6.20 -4.78 4.15
CA SER A 37 5.51 -5.35 5.31
C SER A 37 4.02 -4.97 5.25
N PRO A 38 3.09 -5.80 5.75
CA PRO A 38 1.68 -5.41 5.85
C PRO A 38 1.48 -4.07 6.59
N ALA A 39 2.39 -3.77 7.53
CA ALA A 39 2.42 -2.48 8.22
C ALA A 39 2.79 -1.32 7.27
N ASP A 40 3.73 -1.52 6.34
CA ASP A 40 4.08 -0.53 5.33
C ASP A 40 2.93 -0.26 4.38
N GLU A 41 2.23 -1.31 3.92
CA GLU A 41 1.09 -1.17 3.02
C GLU A 41 -0.08 -0.43 3.69
N ALA A 42 -0.33 -0.69 4.98
CA ALA A 42 -1.38 0.00 5.74
C ALA A 42 -1.14 1.52 5.89
N ASN A 43 0.12 1.97 5.77
CA ASN A 43 0.50 3.37 5.82
C ASN A 43 0.39 4.09 4.47
N VAL A 44 0.20 3.36 3.38
CA VAL A 44 0.04 3.93 2.04
C VAL A 44 -1.45 4.17 1.77
N ARG A 45 -1.82 5.42 1.49
CA ARG A 45 -3.22 5.82 1.24
C ARG A 45 -3.35 6.69 0.01
N THR A 46 -4.54 6.68 -0.59
CA THR A 46 -4.88 7.57 -1.69
C THR A 46 -5.45 8.89 -1.18
N TYR A 47 -4.94 9.99 -1.72
CA TYR A 47 -5.34 11.35 -1.48
C TYR A 47 -5.84 11.99 -2.77
N ILE A 48 -6.63 13.06 -2.66
CA ILE A 48 -7.02 13.93 -3.76
C ILE A 48 -6.62 15.36 -3.40
N CYS A 49 -6.02 16.06 -4.35
CA CYS A 49 -5.76 17.49 -4.22
C CYS A 49 -7.06 18.27 -4.43
N ALA A 50 -7.53 18.99 -3.41
CA ALA A 50 -8.78 19.75 -3.44
C ALA A 50 -8.84 20.81 -4.55
N GLU A 51 -7.69 21.33 -4.98
CA GLU A 51 -7.63 22.37 -6.00
C GLU A 51 -7.65 21.82 -7.43
N THR A 52 -7.05 20.64 -7.64
CA THR A 52 -6.88 20.07 -8.99
C THR A 52 -7.80 18.88 -9.27
N GLY A 53 -8.40 18.29 -8.23
CA GLY A 53 -9.17 17.05 -8.31
C GLY A 53 -8.34 15.81 -8.61
N LYS A 54 -7.02 15.93 -8.79
CA LYS A 54 -6.14 14.80 -9.12
C LYS A 54 -5.86 13.95 -7.88
N SER A 55 -5.97 12.64 -8.05
CA SER A 55 -5.61 11.67 -7.02
C SER A 55 -4.10 11.38 -7.03
N PHE A 56 -3.55 11.06 -5.86
CA PHE A 56 -2.17 10.66 -5.67
C PHE A 56 -2.04 9.72 -4.48
N THR A 57 -0.99 8.92 -4.45
CA THR A 57 -0.70 8.02 -3.33
C THR A 57 0.33 8.67 -2.41
N HIS A 58 0.11 8.57 -1.10
CA HIS A 58 0.99 9.11 -0.08
C HIS A 58 1.21 8.10 1.05
N ARG A 59 2.44 8.06 1.56
CA ARG A 59 2.78 7.27 2.74
C ARG A 59 2.68 8.17 3.96
N LEU A 60 1.80 7.80 4.88
CA LEU A 60 1.62 8.51 6.13
C LEU A 60 2.91 8.58 6.93
N VAL A 61 3.22 9.78 7.43
CA VAL A 61 4.31 10.01 8.38
C VAL A 61 3.73 10.31 9.75
N ILE A 62 4.37 9.81 10.81
CA ILE A 62 3.94 10.06 12.19
C ILE A 62 3.92 11.58 12.46
N GLY A 63 2.79 12.07 12.98
CA GLY A 63 2.59 13.49 13.30
C GLY A 63 2.04 14.33 12.15
N GLU A 64 1.91 13.76 10.95
CA GLU A 64 1.28 14.43 9.81
C GLU A 64 -0.23 14.66 10.06
N ARG A 65 -0.75 15.80 9.57
CA ARG A 65 -2.16 16.19 9.72
C ARG A 65 -2.73 16.55 8.36
N GLU A 66 -3.99 16.19 8.13
CA GLU A 66 -4.71 16.62 6.94
C GLU A 66 -5.09 18.11 7.04
N PRO A 67 -5.02 18.87 5.93
CA PRO A 67 -4.56 18.46 4.61
C PRO A 67 -3.03 18.32 4.49
N ILE A 68 -2.58 17.33 3.73
CA ILE A 68 -1.15 17.09 3.43
C ILE A 68 -0.69 17.87 2.19
N VAL A 69 0.63 17.94 1.99
CA VAL A 69 1.21 18.58 0.80
C VAL A 69 0.83 17.79 -0.45
N SER A 70 0.19 18.45 -1.40
CA SER A 70 -0.12 17.87 -2.71
C SER A 70 1.08 17.96 -3.65
N PRO A 71 1.44 16.88 -4.38
CA PRO A 71 2.51 16.92 -5.38
C PRO A 71 2.16 17.78 -6.60
N PHE A 72 0.88 18.15 -6.78
CA PHE A 72 0.42 18.94 -7.92
C PHE A 72 0.49 20.45 -7.69
N THR A 73 0.44 20.88 -6.43
CA THR A 73 0.37 22.30 -6.07
C THR A 73 1.44 22.73 -5.08
N ASN A 74 2.17 21.78 -4.48
CA ASN A 74 3.14 22.02 -3.40
C ASN A 74 2.54 22.80 -2.20
N ARG A 75 1.22 22.67 -1.98
CA ARG A 75 0.47 23.27 -0.88
C ARG A 75 -0.29 22.20 -0.10
N ASN A 76 -0.64 22.51 1.15
CA ASN A 76 -1.48 21.67 2.02
C ASN A 76 -2.92 21.60 1.50
N THR A 77 -3.12 20.82 0.45
CA THR A 77 -4.39 20.68 -0.29
C THR A 77 -4.75 19.23 -0.56
N GLY A 78 -3.92 18.28 -0.10
CA GLY A 78 -4.17 16.86 -0.19
C GLY A 78 -5.08 16.38 0.92
N TRP A 79 -6.25 15.87 0.57
CA TRP A 79 -7.20 15.28 1.49
C TRP A 79 -7.36 13.80 1.19
N ARG A 80 -7.56 12.97 2.22
CA ARG A 80 -7.74 11.54 2.00
C ARG A 80 -8.98 11.30 1.14
N ALA A 81 -8.83 10.47 0.12
CA ALA A 81 -9.93 10.08 -0.75
C ALA A 81 -10.71 8.90 -0.14
N GLU A 82 -12.00 8.85 -0.44
CA GLU A 82 -12.83 7.66 -0.23
C GLU A 82 -12.94 6.87 -1.53
N ALA A 83 -13.03 5.55 -1.41
CA ALA A 83 -13.14 4.65 -2.56
C ALA A 83 -14.62 4.36 -2.86
N CYS A 84 -15.02 4.50 -4.12
CA CYS A 84 -16.29 4.00 -4.62
C CYS A 84 -16.06 2.87 -5.61
N TYR A 85 -16.44 1.65 -5.22
CA TYR A 85 -16.30 0.44 -6.03
C TYR A 85 -17.59 0.08 -6.78
N TRP A 86 -18.54 1.01 -6.89
CA TRP A 86 -19.78 0.80 -7.62
C TRP A 86 -19.70 1.36 -9.04
N THR A 87 -20.39 0.71 -9.96
CA THR A 87 -20.74 1.21 -11.29
C THR A 87 -22.16 1.79 -11.30
N LYS A 88 -22.52 2.53 -12.35
CA LYS A 88 -23.84 3.18 -12.48
C LYS A 88 -24.99 2.18 -12.54
N ASP A 89 -24.76 1.00 -13.12
CA ASP A 89 -25.70 -0.13 -13.19
C ASP A 89 -25.76 -0.96 -11.89
N GLY A 90 -25.03 -0.57 -10.84
CA GLY A 90 -25.08 -1.24 -9.54
C GLY A 90 -24.27 -2.52 -9.45
N ARG A 91 -23.30 -2.73 -10.35
CA ARG A 91 -22.27 -3.77 -10.22
C ARG A 91 -21.08 -3.25 -9.42
N ALA A 92 -20.26 -4.16 -8.92
CA ALA A 92 -18.97 -3.83 -8.35
C ALA A 92 -17.90 -3.73 -9.46
N LYS A 93 -16.84 -2.95 -9.21
CA LYS A 93 -15.65 -2.85 -10.08
C LYS A 93 -14.38 -3.03 -9.26
N LYS A 94 -13.30 -3.57 -9.85
CA LYS A 94 -12.03 -3.76 -9.12
C LYS A 94 -11.29 -2.45 -8.82
N LYS A 95 -11.33 -1.50 -9.77
CA LYS A 95 -10.68 -0.20 -9.62
C LYS A 95 -11.68 0.83 -9.10
N PRO A 96 -11.45 1.43 -7.91
CA PRO A 96 -12.40 2.38 -7.37
C PRO A 96 -12.32 3.73 -8.10
N THR A 97 -13.42 4.47 -8.06
CA THR A 97 -13.38 5.92 -8.24
C THR A 97 -12.97 6.53 -6.91
N TRP A 98 -11.91 7.34 -6.93
CA TRP A 98 -11.50 8.09 -5.75
C TRP A 98 -12.33 9.36 -5.66
N VAL A 99 -12.94 9.59 -4.51
CA VAL A 99 -13.88 10.69 -4.28
C VAL A 99 -13.42 11.49 -3.07
N LEU A 100 -13.36 12.81 -3.23
CA LEU A 100 -13.09 13.74 -2.15
C LEU A 100 -14.39 14.07 -1.41
N VAL A 101 -14.57 13.48 -0.23
CA VAL A 101 -15.78 13.70 0.58
C VAL A 101 -15.74 15.07 1.25
N LYS A 102 -16.77 15.89 1.00
CA LYS A 102 -16.92 17.26 1.52
C LYS A 102 -16.74 17.36 3.04
N GLN A 103 -17.30 16.40 3.77
CA GLN A 103 -17.21 16.35 5.24
C GLN A 103 -15.76 16.33 5.76
N ARG A 104 -14.80 15.72 5.04
CA ARG A 104 -13.38 15.77 5.44
C ARG A 104 -12.83 17.19 5.44
N MET A 105 -13.31 18.04 4.53
CA MET A 105 -12.90 19.44 4.42
C MET A 105 -13.71 20.37 5.34
N GLY A 106 -14.56 19.83 6.22
CA GLY A 106 -15.47 20.62 7.03
C GLY A 106 -16.60 21.29 6.22
N GLN A 107 -16.85 20.82 5.00
CA GLN A 107 -17.94 21.33 4.16
C GLN A 107 -19.22 20.52 4.40
N GLU A 108 -20.36 21.20 4.36
CA GLU A 108 -21.67 20.58 4.52
C GLU A 108 -22.18 19.94 3.22
N GLY A 109 -23.12 19.01 3.38
CA GLY A 109 -23.86 18.39 2.28
C GLY A 109 -23.29 17.07 1.78
N GLN A 110 -24.09 16.43 0.92
CA GLN A 110 -23.77 15.11 0.36
C GLN A 110 -22.66 15.19 -0.69
N THR A 111 -21.88 14.12 -0.77
CA THR A 111 -20.89 13.90 -1.82
C THR A 111 -21.34 12.72 -2.66
N PHE A 112 -21.36 12.90 -3.97
CA PHE A 112 -21.75 11.85 -4.92
C PHE A 112 -20.56 11.41 -5.75
N CYS A 113 -20.49 10.12 -6.04
CA CYS A 113 -19.49 9.57 -6.94
C CYS A 113 -19.77 10.05 -8.38
N PRO A 114 -18.79 10.64 -9.09
CA PRO A 114 -19.00 11.14 -10.44
C PRO A 114 -19.24 10.03 -11.48
N ASP A 115 -18.89 8.78 -11.16
CA ASP A 115 -19.03 7.66 -12.09
C ASP A 115 -20.39 6.96 -11.97
N CYS A 116 -20.98 6.91 -10.77
CA CYS A 116 -22.16 6.09 -10.49
C CYS A 116 -23.31 6.80 -9.78
N ASP A 117 -23.17 8.09 -9.48
CA ASP A 117 -24.18 8.94 -8.81
C ASP A 117 -24.61 8.45 -7.42
N ARG A 118 -23.90 7.47 -6.83
CA ARG A 118 -24.15 7.02 -5.45
C ARG A 118 -23.51 7.97 -4.45
N GLU A 119 -24.17 8.15 -3.32
CA GLU A 119 -23.62 8.88 -2.18
C GLU A 119 -22.35 8.18 -1.68
N VAL A 120 -21.31 8.97 -1.42
CA VAL A 120 -20.05 8.52 -0.84
C VAL A 120 -19.86 9.23 0.49
N THR A 121 -19.84 8.44 1.56
CA THR A 121 -19.66 8.91 2.94
C THR A 121 -18.26 8.59 3.45
N PRO A 122 -17.81 9.19 4.57
CA PRO A 122 -16.57 8.76 5.22
C PRO A 122 -16.65 7.27 5.59
N HIS A 123 -15.57 6.53 5.35
CA HIS A 123 -15.56 5.06 5.50
C HIS A 123 -16.61 4.37 4.62
N ASN A 124 -16.69 4.79 3.36
CA ASN A 124 -17.64 4.27 2.40
C ASN A 124 -17.55 2.73 2.30
N ALA A 125 -18.69 2.05 2.49
CA ALA A 125 -18.72 0.59 2.53
C ALA A 125 -18.34 -0.02 1.18
N LEU A 126 -17.61 -1.12 1.23
CA LEU A 126 -17.38 -1.95 0.06
C LEU A 126 -18.71 -2.59 -0.39
N PRO A 127 -18.88 -2.85 -1.70
CA PRO A 127 -19.90 -3.77 -2.17
C PRO A 127 -19.83 -5.12 -1.44
N PRO A 128 -20.96 -5.85 -1.33
CA PRO A 128 -20.98 -7.24 -0.87
C PRO A 128 -19.88 -8.06 -1.53
N ARG A 129 -19.30 -8.99 -0.77
CA ARG A 129 -18.15 -9.78 -1.21
C ARG A 129 -18.44 -10.55 -2.49
N GLU A 130 -19.66 -11.07 -2.62
CA GLU A 130 -20.11 -11.81 -3.80
C GLU A 130 -20.07 -10.96 -5.07
N LEU A 131 -20.34 -9.65 -4.96
CA LEU A 131 -20.23 -8.72 -6.07
C LEU A 131 -18.77 -8.36 -6.34
N MET A 132 -17.95 -8.19 -5.30
CA MET A 132 -16.52 -7.92 -5.46
C MET A 132 -15.78 -9.08 -6.13
N ASP A 133 -16.14 -10.33 -5.81
CA ASP A 133 -15.57 -11.54 -6.41
C ASP A 133 -15.97 -11.67 -7.90
N ALA A 134 -17.16 -11.19 -8.26
CA ALA A 134 -17.65 -11.12 -9.64
C ALA A 134 -17.20 -9.85 -10.40
N ALA A 135 -16.50 -8.92 -9.74
CA ALA A 135 -16.08 -7.67 -10.35
C ALA A 135 -15.03 -7.92 -11.43
N GLU A 136 -15.19 -7.27 -12.58
CA GLU A 136 -14.21 -7.27 -13.66
C GLU A 136 -13.12 -6.21 -13.43
#